data_AF-A0A6S7H147-F1
#
_entry.id   AF-A0A6S7H147-F1
#
_cell.length_a   1.000
_cell.length_b   1.000
_cell.length_c   1.000
_cell.angle_alpha   90.00
_cell.angle_beta   90.00
_cell.angle_gamma   90.00
#
_symmetry.space_group_name_H-M   'P 1'
#
loop_
_entity.id
_entity.type
_entity.pdbx_description
1 polymer ?
#
loop_
_entity_poly.entity_id
_entity_poly.type
_entity_poly.pdbx_seq_one_letter_code
_entity_poly.pdbx_strand_id
1 'polypeptide(L)'
;MAQVLPIKFQEHLQLQNIGINAANIGFSTLTMESDKFICVREKIGDTAQVVIIDMDNANNPIRRPISADSAIMNPKSKVIALKAGRTLQIFNIEMKSKMKAHNMTEDVTFWKWISVNTVALVTDAAVFHWSME
;
A
#
# COMPACT_ATOMS: atom_id res chain seq x y z
N MET A 1 5.37 9.54 -44.00
CA MET A 1 6.06 8.72 -42.97
C MET A 1 5.47 9.10 -41.63
N ALA A 2 4.94 8.15 -40.85
CA ALA A 2 4.45 8.44 -39.52
C ALA A 2 5.63 8.81 -38.61
N GLN A 3 5.51 9.91 -37.87
CA GLN A 3 6.53 10.38 -36.95
C GLN A 3 6.72 9.37 -35.81
N VAL A 4 7.95 8.88 -35.61
CA VAL A 4 8.27 7.95 -34.53
C VAL A 4 8.17 8.69 -33.19
N LEU A 5 7.30 8.22 -32.31
CA LEU A 5 7.13 8.78 -30.98
C LEU A 5 8.18 8.20 -30.02
N PRO A 6 8.81 9.02 -29.16
CA PRO A 6 9.89 8.58 -28.26
C PRO A 6 9.38 7.81 -27.03
N ILE A 7 8.06 7.69 -26.86
CA ILE A 7 7.44 7.03 -25.70
C ILE A 7 6.39 6.02 -26.15
N LYS A 8 6.18 5.01 -25.30
CA LYS A 8 5.00 4.15 -25.34
C LYS A 8 4.08 4.58 -24.20
N PHE A 9 2.92 5.11 -24.55
CA PHE A 9 1.86 5.37 -23.59
C PHE A 9 0.90 4.17 -23.58
N GLN A 10 0.61 3.64 -22.40
CA GLN A 10 -0.23 2.45 -22.23
C GLN A 10 -1.14 2.64 -21.01
N GLU A 11 -2.40 2.26 -21.16
CA GLU A 11 -3.33 2.09 -20.05
C GLU A 11 -3.29 0.62 -19.62
N HIS A 12 -2.86 0.37 -18.38
CA HIS A 12 -2.80 -0.99 -17.84
C HIS A 12 -4.12 -1.42 -17.19
N LEU A 13 -4.79 -0.49 -16.52
CA LEU A 13 -5.96 -0.79 -15.69
C LEU A 13 -6.77 0.48 -15.42
N GLN A 14 -8.09 0.35 -15.53
CA GLN A 14 -9.05 1.33 -15.03
C GLN A 14 -9.61 0.85 -13.68
N LEU A 15 -9.20 1.50 -12.58
CA LEU A 15 -9.51 1.05 -11.21
C LEU A 15 -11.02 0.97 -10.93
N GLN A 16 -11.81 1.84 -11.53
CA GLN A 16 -13.27 1.82 -11.37
C GLN A 16 -13.90 0.56 -11.99
N ASN A 17 -13.29 -0.02 -13.04
CA ASN A 17 -13.80 -1.23 -13.68
C ASN A 17 -13.67 -2.48 -12.80
N ILE A 18 -12.77 -2.45 -11.81
CA ILE A 18 -12.60 -3.52 -10.80
C ILE A 18 -13.28 -3.16 -9.45
N GLY A 19 -14.17 -2.17 -9.48
CA GLY A 19 -15.02 -1.81 -8.34
C GLY A 19 -14.31 -1.02 -7.24
N ILE A 20 -13.26 -0.26 -7.56
CA ILE A 20 -12.70 0.75 -6.66
C ILE A 20 -13.54 2.02 -6.78
N ASN A 21 -13.98 2.56 -5.65
CA ASN A 21 -14.74 3.81 -5.66
C ASN A 21 -13.82 4.98 -6.02
N ALA A 22 -14.24 5.86 -6.92
CA ALA A 22 -13.49 7.04 -7.34
C ALA A 22 -13.04 7.92 -6.15
N ALA A 23 -13.85 8.03 -5.09
CA ALA A 23 -13.50 8.78 -3.88
C ALA A 23 -12.27 8.23 -3.13
N ASN A 24 -11.94 6.95 -3.34
CA ASN A 24 -10.78 6.29 -2.73
C ASN A 24 -9.54 6.32 -3.64
N ILE A 25 -9.63 6.89 -4.84
CA ILE A 25 -8.50 7.08 -5.76
C ILE A 25 -7.84 8.43 -5.44
N GLY A 26 -7.06 8.46 -4.37
CA GLY A 26 -6.39 9.67 -3.90
C GLY A 26 -5.19 9.37 -3.03
N PHE A 27 -4.31 10.35 -2.83
CA PHE A 27 -3.02 10.19 -2.14
C PHE A 27 -3.16 9.61 -0.71
N SER A 28 -4.23 9.97 0.01
CA SER A 28 -4.46 9.49 1.38
C SER A 28 -4.97 8.06 1.45
N THR A 29 -5.60 7.55 0.40
CA THR A 29 -6.34 6.28 0.40
C THR A 29 -5.73 5.23 -0.52
N LEU A 30 -4.95 5.63 -1.53
CA LEU A 30 -4.32 4.75 -2.51
C LEU A 30 -2.79 4.90 -2.47
N THR A 31 -2.10 3.77 -2.43
CA THR A 31 -0.64 3.70 -2.43
C THR A 31 -0.13 2.74 -3.52
N MET A 32 1.04 3.04 -4.07
CA MET A 32 1.72 2.21 -5.06
C MET A 32 3.22 2.28 -4.79
N GLU A 33 3.75 1.24 -4.14
CA GLU A 33 5.14 1.19 -3.68
C GLU A 33 6.08 0.60 -4.74
N SER A 34 5.54 -0.15 -5.69
CA SER A 34 6.19 -0.67 -6.88
C SER A 34 5.15 -0.91 -7.98
N ASP A 35 5.59 -1.42 -9.13
CA ASP A 35 4.70 -1.87 -10.21
C ASP A 35 3.94 -3.17 -9.89
N LYS A 36 4.17 -3.79 -8.72
CA LYS A 36 3.58 -5.08 -8.35
C LYS A 36 2.22 -4.98 -7.69
N PHE A 37 2.00 -3.96 -6.87
CA PHE A 37 0.78 -3.85 -6.09
C PHE A 37 0.25 -2.42 -6.05
N ILE A 38 -1.07 -2.30 -6.19
CA ILE A 38 -1.81 -1.11 -5.78
C ILE A 38 -2.60 -1.46 -4.52
N CYS A 39 -2.49 -0.64 -3.48
CA CYS A 39 -3.17 -0.83 -2.21
C CYS A 39 -4.12 0.33 -1.95
N VAL A 40 -5.41 0.03 -1.79
CA VAL A 40 -6.47 1.02 -1.57
C VAL A 40 -7.14 0.76 -0.23
N ARG A 41 -7.26 1.79 0.60
CA ARG A 41 -8.09 1.76 1.81
C ARG A 41 -9.48 2.26 1.45
N GLU A 42 -10.49 1.47 1.74
CA GLU A 42 -11.89 1.81 1.46
C GLU A 42 -12.74 1.59 2.71
N LYS A 43 -13.85 2.32 2.81
CA LYS A 43 -14.90 2.09 3.80
C LYS A 43 -16.18 1.72 3.06
N ILE A 44 -16.75 0.54 3.33
CA ILE A 44 -18.07 0.14 2.83
C ILE A 44 -19.05 0.21 4.00
N GLY A 45 -19.92 1.22 3.99
CA GLY A 45 -20.76 1.53 5.16
C GLY A 45 -19.87 1.86 6.37
N ASP A 46 -19.97 1.05 7.42
CA ASP A 46 -19.15 1.18 8.63
C ASP A 46 -17.92 0.28 8.68
N THR A 47 -17.74 -0.60 7.68
CA THR A 47 -16.63 -1.55 7.67
C THR A 47 -15.44 -0.99 6.89
N ALA A 48 -14.31 -0.80 7.58
CA ALA A 48 -13.03 -0.50 6.94
C ALA A 48 -12.41 -1.76 6.33
N GLN A 49 -11.86 -1.62 5.12
CA GLN A 49 -11.14 -2.69 4.45
C GLN A 49 -9.95 -2.14 3.66
N VAL A 50 -9.01 -3.03 3.38
CA VAL A 50 -7.92 -2.81 2.45
C VAL A 50 -8.14 -3.69 1.22
N VAL A 51 -8.06 -3.07 0.05
CA VAL A 51 -8.12 -3.71 -1.25
C VAL A 51 -6.71 -3.75 -1.83
N ILE A 52 -6.27 -4.94 -2.22
CA ILE A 52 -4.94 -5.18 -2.75
C ILE A 52 -5.11 -5.68 -4.17
N ILE A 53 -4.57 -4.93 -5.12
CA ILE A 53 -4.57 -5.25 -6.53
C ILE A 53 -3.16 -5.75 -6.85
N ASP A 54 -3.06 -7.04 -7.12
CA ASP A 54 -1.84 -7.65 -7.67
C ASP A 54 -1.81 -7.36 -9.17
N MET A 55 -0.79 -6.66 -9.66
CA MET A 55 -0.74 -6.24 -11.06
C MET A 55 -0.50 -7.42 -12.02
N ASP A 56 -0.01 -8.55 -11.52
CA ASP A 56 0.06 -9.80 -12.29
C ASP A 56 -1.34 -10.49 -12.39
N ASN A 57 -2.32 -10.07 -11.59
CA ASN A 57 -3.71 -10.54 -11.62
C ASN A 57 -4.73 -9.41 -11.30
N ALA A 58 -4.63 -8.30 -12.03
CA ALA A 58 -5.30 -7.04 -11.70
C ALA A 58 -6.84 -7.12 -11.65
N ASN A 59 -7.44 -8.05 -12.38
CA ASN A 59 -8.90 -8.23 -12.45
C ASN A 59 -9.50 -8.92 -11.21
N ASN A 60 -8.67 -9.46 -10.31
CA ASN A 60 -9.11 -10.22 -9.14
C ASN A 60 -8.56 -9.59 -7.84
N PRO A 61 -8.99 -8.37 -7.48
CA PRO A 61 -8.50 -7.69 -6.27
C PRO A 61 -8.88 -8.45 -4.99
N ILE A 62 -7.93 -8.53 -4.06
CA ILE A 62 -8.13 -9.16 -2.75
C ILE A 62 -8.63 -8.10 -1.77
N ARG A 63 -9.79 -8.34 -1.17
CA ARG A 63 -10.37 -7.46 -0.13
C ARG A 63 -10.21 -8.09 1.24
N ARG A 64 -9.62 -7.37 2.19
CA ARG A 64 -9.40 -7.83 3.57
C ARG A 64 -10.01 -6.82 4.57
N PRO A 65 -10.80 -7.28 5.57
CA PRO A 65 -11.32 -6.40 6.62
C PRO A 65 -10.18 -5.98 7.55
N ILE A 66 -9.57 -4.83 7.25
CA ILE A 66 -8.42 -4.27 7.96
C ILE A 66 -8.75 -2.81 8.28
N SER A 67 -8.70 -2.46 9.55
CA SER A 67 -8.81 -1.08 10.01
C SER A 67 -7.42 -0.52 10.26
N ALA A 68 -7.01 0.45 9.43
CA ALA A 68 -5.72 1.11 9.53
C ALA A 68 -5.79 2.53 8.93
N ASP A 69 -5.01 3.45 9.49
CA ASP A 69 -4.88 4.83 9.00
C ASP A 69 -4.04 4.90 7.73
N SER A 70 -3.13 3.95 7.54
CA SER A 70 -2.30 3.83 6.34
C SER A 70 -1.89 2.38 6.12
N ALA A 71 -1.73 2.01 4.86
CA ALA A 71 -1.37 0.66 4.45
C ALA A 71 -0.51 0.74 3.17
N ILE A 72 0.70 0.17 3.22
CA ILE A 72 1.66 0.15 2.10
C ILE A 72 2.17 -1.27 1.85
N MET A 73 2.08 -1.73 0.60
CA MET A 73 2.54 -3.06 0.20
C MET A 73 4.05 -3.10 0.02
N ASN A 74 4.68 -4.22 0.34
CA ASN A 74 6.09 -4.43 0.06
C ASN A 74 6.34 -4.37 -1.46
N PRO A 75 7.50 -3.84 -1.91
CA PRO A 75 7.78 -3.68 -3.34
C PRO A 75 7.79 -4.99 -4.15
N LYS A 76 7.91 -6.15 -3.51
CA LYS A 76 8.06 -7.45 -4.19
C LYS A 76 7.15 -8.55 -3.65
N SER A 77 6.98 -8.66 -2.34
CA SER A 77 6.28 -9.80 -1.71
C SER A 77 4.88 -9.41 -1.22
N LYS A 78 4.05 -10.42 -0.90
CA LYS A 78 2.72 -10.20 -0.29
C LYS A 78 2.81 -9.89 1.21
N VAL A 79 3.68 -8.95 1.55
CA VAL A 79 3.86 -8.38 2.88
C VAL A 79 3.28 -6.98 2.87
N ILE A 80 2.53 -6.63 3.91
CA ILE A 80 1.91 -5.31 4.06
C ILE A 80 2.36 -4.68 5.37
N ALA A 81 2.72 -3.40 5.31
CA ALA A 81 2.90 -2.60 6.50
C ALA A 81 1.59 -1.83 6.76
N LEU A 82 1.11 -1.89 8.01
CA LEU A 82 -0.09 -1.22 8.50
C LEU A 82 0.25 -0.23 9.62
N LYS A 83 -0.39 0.94 9.61
CA LYS A 83 -0.29 1.96 10.66
C LYS A 83 -1.66 2.22 11.26
N ALA A 84 -1.77 2.12 12.58
CA ALA A 84 -2.95 2.50 13.37
C ALA A 84 -2.50 3.36 14.56
N GLY A 85 -2.72 4.67 14.48
CA GLY A 85 -2.11 5.68 15.32
C GLY A 85 -0.59 5.57 15.27
N ARG A 86 0.01 5.30 16.44
CA ARG A 86 1.46 5.07 16.63
C ARG A 86 1.87 3.60 16.55
N THR A 87 0.90 2.70 16.36
CA THR A 87 1.17 1.27 16.24
C THR A 87 1.46 0.94 14.77
N LEU A 88 2.69 0.50 14.50
CA LEU A 88 3.12 0.00 13.20
C LEU A 88 3.18 -1.52 13.23
N GLN A 89 2.75 -2.17 12.15
CA GLN A 89 2.75 -3.62 12.02
C GLN A 89 3.19 -4.02 10.62
N ILE A 90 4.00 -5.07 10.52
CA ILE A 90 4.32 -5.75 9.26
C ILE A 90 3.66 -7.12 9.31
N PHE A 91 2.85 -7.41 8.29
CA PHE A 91 2.03 -8.60 8.23
C PHE A 91 2.26 -9.33 6.91
N ASN A 92 2.44 -10.65 6.99
CA ASN A 92 2.48 -11.51 5.82
C ASN A 92 1.06 -11.94 5.45
N ILE A 93 0.59 -11.53 4.28
CA ILE A 93 -0.80 -11.75 3.84
C ILE A 93 -1.05 -13.21 3.49
N GLU A 94 -0.07 -13.90 2.90
CA GLU A 94 -0.20 -15.30 2.50
C GLU A 94 -0.25 -16.20 3.72
N MET A 95 0.69 -16.00 4.65
CA MET A 95 0.78 -16.79 5.88
C MET A 95 -0.25 -16.36 6.94
N LYS A 96 -0.94 -15.22 6.72
CA LYS A 96 -1.85 -14.60 7.69
C LYS A 96 -1.18 -14.41 9.07
N SER A 97 0.08 -14.01 9.08
CA SER A 97 0.88 -13.91 10.30
C SER A 97 1.51 -12.53 10.45
N LYS A 98 1.54 -12.04 11.69
CA LYS A 98 2.25 -10.81 12.04
C LYS A 98 3.74 -11.10 12.08
N MET A 99 4.52 -10.43 11.23
CA MET A 99 5.98 -10.56 11.18
C MET A 99 6.63 -9.68 12.24
N LYS A 100 6.20 -8.42 12.34
CA LYS A 100 6.82 -7.43 13.24
C LYS A 100 5.80 -6.40 13.70
N ALA A 101 6.03 -5.81 14.86
CA ALA A 101 5.26 -4.67 15.34
C ALA A 101 6.15 -3.73 16.13
N HIS A 102 5.83 -2.44 16.09
CA HIS A 102 6.52 -1.42 16.86
C HIS A 102 5.53 -0.30 17.22
N ASN A 103 5.59 0.18 18.47
CA ASN A 103 4.84 1.33 18.91
C ASN A 103 5.78 2.54 18.93
N MET A 104 5.53 3.49 18.05
CA MET A 104 6.30 4.73 17.99
C MET A 104 5.97 5.62 19.20
N THR A 105 6.95 6.43 19.63
CA THR A 105 6.74 7.48 20.64
C THR A 105 6.04 8.70 20.05
N GLU A 106 6.28 8.98 18.77
CA GLU A 106 5.74 10.09 18.00
C GLU A 106 4.87 9.60 16.84
N ASP A 107 4.05 10.50 16.30
CA ASP A 107 3.23 10.19 15.13
C ASP A 107 4.09 10.13 13.87
N VAL A 108 3.89 9.06 13.09
CA VAL A 108 4.50 8.92 11.76
C VAL A 108 3.65 9.69 10.77
N THR A 109 4.19 10.78 10.23
CA THR A 109 3.51 11.66 9.28
C THR A 109 3.64 11.18 7.85
N PHE A 110 4.75 10.52 7.52
CA PHE A 110 4.96 9.86 6.23
C PHE A 110 5.78 8.58 6.41
N TRP A 111 5.57 7.62 5.52
CA TRP A 111 6.34 6.38 5.51
C TRP A 111 6.29 5.72 4.14
N LYS A 112 7.35 4.98 3.82
CA LYS A 112 7.53 4.37 2.50
C LYS A 112 8.45 3.17 2.57
N TRP A 113 8.23 2.16 1.74
CA TRP A 113 9.26 1.15 1.49
C TRP A 113 10.41 1.77 0.68
N ILE A 114 11.61 1.76 1.25
CA ILE A 114 12.83 2.23 0.56
C ILE A 114 13.63 1.08 -0.04
N SER A 115 13.34 -0.15 0.37
CA SER A 115 13.88 -1.38 -0.19
C SER A 115 12.87 -2.53 -0.01
N VAL A 116 13.21 -3.72 -0.49
CA VAL A 116 12.40 -4.93 -0.28
C VAL A 116 12.32 -5.36 1.19
N ASN A 117 13.17 -4.84 2.07
CA ASN A 117 13.23 -5.24 3.48
C ASN A 117 13.19 -4.08 4.48
N THR A 118 13.12 -2.82 4.02
CA THR A 118 13.20 -1.65 4.91
C THR A 118 12.11 -0.63 4.62
N VAL A 119 11.42 -0.21 5.67
CA VAL A 119 10.45 0.89 5.67
C VAL A 119 11.11 2.14 6.25
N ALA A 120 11.08 3.26 5.54
CA ALA A 120 11.41 4.56 6.09
C ALA A 120 10.19 5.14 6.81
N LEU A 121 10.40 5.67 8.01
CA LEU A 121 9.39 6.31 8.86
C LEU A 121 9.80 7.76 9.09
N VAL A 122 8.92 8.70 8.82
CA VAL A 122 9.14 10.14 9.02
C VAL A 122 8.22 10.60 10.14
N THR A 123 8.80 11.22 11.17
CA THR A 123 8.07 11.97 12.20
C THR A 123 8.32 13.47 11.97
N ASP A 124 7.76 14.32 12.83
CA ASP A 124 8.00 15.76 12.77
C ASP A 124 9.47 16.13 13.05
N ALA A 125 10.19 15.28 13.79
CA ALA A 125 11.55 15.58 14.26
C ALA A 125 12.65 14.75 13.56
N ALA A 126 12.33 13.55 13.06
CA ALA A 126 13.36 12.62 12.58
C ALA A 126 12.87 11.66 11.49
N VAL A 127 13.83 11.02 10.82
CA VAL A 127 13.60 9.93 9.88
C VAL A 127 14.29 8.66 10.40
N PHE A 128 13.56 7.55 10.40
CA PHE A 128 14.02 6.24 10.86
C PHE A 128 13.94 5.22 9.75
N HIS A 129 14.82 4.21 9.78
CA HIS A 129 14.72 3.02 8.94
C HIS A 129 14.34 1.82 9.80
N TRP A 130 13.26 1.15 9.43
CA TRP A 130 12.74 -0.02 10.12
C TRP A 130 12.82 -1.24 9.22
N SER A 131 13.74 -2.15 9.53
CA SER A 131 13.87 -3.43 8.81
C SER A 131 12.68 -4.34 9.15
N MET A 132 12.19 -5.07 8.15
CA MET A 132 11.18 -6.11 8.30
C MET A 132 11.75 -7.44 8.82
N GLU A 133 13.07 -7.59 8.79
CA GLU A 133 13.82 -8.70 9.40
C GLU A 133 13.88 -8.56 10.94
#